data_AF-D0F1Q1-F1
#
_entry.id   AF-D0F1Q1-F1
#
_cell.length_a   1.000
_cell.length_b   1.000
_cell.length_c   1.000
_cell.angle_alpha   90.00
_cell.angle_beta   90.00
_cell.angle_gamma   90.00
#
_symmetry.space_group_name_H-M   'P 1'
#
loop_
_entity.id
_entity.type
_entity.pdbx_description
1 polymer ?
#
loop_
_entity_poly.entity_id
_entity_poly.type
_entity_poly.pdbx_seq_one_letter_code
_entity_poly.pdbx_strand_id
1 'polypeptide(L)'
;MDYIAAFRKVAAPTKSAWKTSTTATTNFLNAAAPTFAPFAARWDAEADRRRQLRTPENLKALLDAQRAYNSARSTAAAAKSQRQAARKTSTNPLSAARRAARTADRAARQEVARARVALREARRQYPATLASVAVRAHAVHAVPAAGISALSWDHVWGPYPVSMSAALIALNAGALWLGRRQPRVQVDDGGLSAEERRLVERLDPSYWVAHADERGLSGTVPSPVEVTPAGLVSHVRLDGRWTPRALQAKADEIRALIGARTDLRMEIRAGSHGDRATITLRTRSAADGISLEGWTPGDCWAVDTVTGSRCRYRSASAC
;
A
#
# COMPACT_ATOMS: atom_id res chain seq x y z
N MET A 1 31.64 6.02 42.51
CA MET A 1 31.49 6.03 41.04
C MET A 1 30.13 6.62 40.70
N ASP A 2 30.09 7.62 39.81
CA ASP A 2 28.82 8.19 39.34
C ASP A 2 28.22 7.29 38.26
N TYR A 3 27.30 6.44 38.70
CA TYR A 3 26.60 5.47 37.85
C TYR A 3 25.72 6.15 36.79
N ILE A 4 25.30 7.41 37.00
CA ILE A 4 24.49 8.17 36.04
C ILE A 4 25.37 8.69 34.90
N ALA A 5 26.57 9.19 35.20
CA ALA A 5 27.54 9.61 34.18
C ALA A 5 28.03 8.43 33.32
N ALA A 6 28.27 7.26 33.94
CA ALA A 6 28.65 6.03 33.24
C ALA A 6 27.50 5.52 32.33
N PHE A 7 26.26 5.51 32.83
CA PHE A 7 25.10 5.13 32.03
C PHE A 7 24.85 6.09 30.86
N ARG A 8 24.99 7.41 31.06
CA ARG A 8 24.88 8.40 29.97
C ARG A 8 25.94 8.22 28.89
N LYS A 9 27.19 7.89 29.26
CA LYS A 9 28.30 7.63 28.31
C LYS A 9 28.06 6.42 27.43
N VAL A 10 27.34 5.39 27.90
CA VAL A 10 27.03 4.18 27.12
C VAL A 10 25.69 4.33 26.38
N ALA A 11 24.68 4.92 27.02
CA ALA A 11 23.33 5.06 26.47
C ALA A 11 23.21 6.10 25.36
N ALA A 12 23.98 7.20 25.40
CA ALA A 12 23.96 8.22 24.35
C ALA A 12 24.47 7.71 22.97
N PRO A 13 25.64 7.06 22.87
CA PRO A 13 26.13 6.54 21.59
C PRO A 13 25.33 5.34 21.07
N THR A 14 24.76 4.51 21.95
CA THR A 14 23.86 3.42 21.51
C THR A 14 22.53 3.94 21.00
N LYS A 15 21.95 4.96 21.65
CA LYS A 15 20.75 5.65 21.14
C LYS A 15 21.02 6.38 19.83
N SER A 16 22.18 7.03 19.66
CA SER A 16 22.53 7.70 18.40
C SER A 16 22.77 6.69 17.27
N ALA A 17 23.51 5.59 17.51
CA ALA A 17 23.71 4.53 16.53
C ALA A 17 22.40 3.86 16.11
N TRP A 18 21.50 3.61 17.07
CA TRP A 18 20.18 3.04 16.78
C TRP A 18 19.31 4.01 15.96
N LYS A 19 19.30 5.30 16.30
CA LYS A 19 18.62 6.34 15.51
C LYS A 19 19.18 6.42 14.09
N THR A 20 20.50 6.52 13.93
CA THR A 20 21.16 6.55 12.61
C THR A 20 20.84 5.32 11.76
N SER A 21 20.85 4.13 12.36
CA SER A 21 20.47 2.88 11.69
C SER A 21 19.00 2.87 11.25
N THR A 22 18.11 3.39 12.09
CA THR A 22 16.67 3.46 11.81
C THR A 22 16.37 4.49 10.72
N THR A 23 17.05 5.64 10.73
CA THR A 23 16.94 6.69 9.69
C THR A 23 17.50 6.21 8.36
N ALA A 24 18.66 5.55 8.34
CA ALA A 24 19.24 4.98 7.13
C ALA A 24 18.32 3.90 6.50
N THR A 25 17.77 3.02 7.34
CA THR A 25 16.79 2.01 6.91
C THR A 25 15.54 2.65 6.34
N THR A 26 15.02 3.69 7.01
CA THR A 26 13.83 4.41 6.56
C THR A 26 14.05 5.14 5.23
N ASN A 27 15.20 5.79 5.07
CA ASN A 27 15.59 6.46 3.83
C ASN A 27 15.74 5.47 2.67
N PHE A 28 16.40 4.33 2.91
CA PHE A 28 16.51 3.27 1.91
C PHE A 28 15.13 2.75 1.48
N LEU A 29 14.25 2.46 2.44
CA LEU A 29 12.89 1.99 2.16
C LEU A 29 12.05 3.03 1.42
N ASN A 30 12.19 4.32 1.77
CA ASN A 30 11.51 5.40 1.06
C ASN A 30 12.05 5.55 -0.37
N ALA A 31 13.36 5.40 -0.59
CA ALA A 31 13.98 5.43 -1.92
C ALA A 31 13.59 4.22 -2.78
N ALA A 32 13.37 3.06 -2.16
CA ALA A 32 12.98 1.85 -2.86
C ALA A 32 11.47 1.81 -3.18
N ALA A 33 10.62 2.51 -2.42
CA ALA A 33 9.16 2.49 -2.58
C ALA A 33 8.66 2.79 -4.01
N PRO A 34 9.16 3.81 -4.73
CA PRO A 34 8.73 4.08 -6.11
C PRO A 34 8.95 2.91 -7.08
N THR A 35 9.98 2.10 -6.88
CA THR A 35 10.29 0.93 -7.71
C THR A 35 9.22 -0.16 -7.59
N PHE A 36 8.61 -0.29 -6.41
CA PHE A 36 7.58 -1.30 -6.13
C PHE A 36 6.14 -0.77 -6.30
N ALA A 37 5.96 0.55 -6.42
CA ALA A 37 4.64 1.16 -6.60
C ALA A 37 3.85 0.61 -7.82
N PRO A 38 4.45 0.40 -9.01
CA PRO A 38 3.74 -0.18 -10.16
C PRO A 38 3.30 -1.64 -9.94
N PHE A 39 4.02 -2.38 -9.10
CA PHE A 39 3.63 -3.74 -8.73
C PHE A 39 2.43 -3.72 -7.79
N ALA A 40 2.45 -2.88 -6.75
CA ALA A 40 1.32 -2.70 -5.84
C ALA A 40 0.06 -2.22 -6.57
N ALA A 41 0.18 -1.22 -7.44
CA ALA A 41 -0.95 -0.70 -8.22
C ALA A 41 -1.60 -1.77 -9.12
N ARG A 42 -0.79 -2.61 -9.79
CA ARG A 42 -1.31 -3.73 -10.60
C ARG A 42 -1.99 -4.78 -9.74
N TRP A 43 -1.46 -5.08 -8.56
CA TRP A 43 -2.05 -6.02 -7.63
C TRP A 43 -3.41 -5.53 -7.12
N ASP A 44 -3.49 -4.26 -6.74
CA ASP A 44 -4.71 -3.62 -6.23
C ASP A 44 -5.78 -3.55 -7.32
N ALA A 45 -5.42 -3.16 -8.55
CA ALA A 45 -6.33 -3.18 -9.69
C ALA A 45 -6.88 -4.58 -10.00
N GLU A 46 -6.05 -5.63 -9.91
CA GLU A 46 -6.50 -7.01 -10.10
C GLU A 46 -7.37 -7.52 -8.94
N ALA A 47 -7.06 -7.11 -7.71
CA ALA A 47 -7.87 -7.42 -6.53
C ALA A 47 -9.27 -6.80 -6.66
N ASP A 48 -9.34 -5.54 -7.10
CA ASP A 48 -10.59 -4.81 -7.31
C ASP A 48 -11.39 -5.37 -8.47
N ARG A 49 -10.75 -5.67 -9.61
CA ARG A 49 -11.39 -6.35 -10.75
C ARG A 49 -12.05 -7.65 -10.31
N ARG A 50 -11.36 -8.48 -9.52
CA ARG A 50 -11.93 -9.73 -8.99
C ARG A 50 -13.06 -9.48 -8.01
N ARG A 51 -12.97 -8.44 -7.17
CA ARG A 51 -14.04 -8.07 -6.24
C ARG A 51 -15.30 -7.66 -6.99
N GLN A 52 -15.18 -6.85 -8.04
CA GLN A 52 -16.29 -6.42 -8.89
C GLN A 52 -16.97 -7.61 -9.60
N LEU A 53 -16.20 -8.59 -10.06
CA LEU A 53 -16.73 -9.79 -10.71
C LEU A 53 -17.44 -10.76 -9.73
N ARG A 54 -17.21 -10.63 -8.41
CA ARG A 54 -17.78 -11.53 -7.41
C ARG A 54 -19.16 -11.08 -6.95
N THR A 55 -20.09 -11.01 -7.90
CA THR A 55 -21.49 -10.70 -7.61
C THR A 55 -22.29 -11.97 -7.25
N PRO A 56 -23.44 -11.84 -6.56
CA PRO A 56 -24.34 -12.96 -6.28
C PRO A 56 -24.81 -13.70 -7.53
N GLU A 57 -25.02 -12.98 -8.63
CA GLU A 57 -25.45 -13.52 -9.93
C GLU A 57 -24.36 -14.42 -10.52
N ASN A 58 -23.11 -13.96 -10.50
CA ASN A 58 -21.97 -14.74 -10.99
C ASN A 58 -21.69 -15.95 -10.10
N LEU A 59 -21.89 -15.84 -8.78
CA LEU A 59 -21.82 -16.98 -7.87
C LEU A 59 -22.89 -18.02 -8.20
N LYS A 60 -24.14 -17.58 -8.42
CA LYS A 60 -25.24 -18.46 -8.80
C LYS A 60 -24.94 -19.19 -10.11
N ALA A 61 -24.49 -18.47 -11.14
CA ALA A 61 -24.09 -19.04 -12.42
C ALA A 61 -22.97 -20.08 -12.26
N LEU A 62 -21.98 -19.82 -11.39
CA LEU A 62 -20.93 -20.78 -11.08
C LEU A 62 -21.48 -22.05 -10.41
N LEU A 63 -22.38 -21.92 -9.44
CA LEU A 63 -22.98 -23.06 -8.75
C LEU A 63 -23.84 -23.90 -9.70
N ASP A 64 -24.62 -23.26 -10.57
CA ASP A 64 -25.46 -23.95 -11.56
C ASP A 64 -24.59 -24.67 -12.60
N ALA A 65 -23.53 -24.03 -13.10
CA ALA A 65 -22.57 -24.68 -13.99
C ALA A 65 -21.85 -25.88 -13.32
N GLN A 66 -21.54 -25.78 -12.02
CA GLN A 66 -20.98 -26.90 -11.26
C GLN A 66 -21.97 -28.06 -11.11
N ARG A 67 -23.23 -27.78 -10.79
CA ARG A 67 -24.29 -28.80 -10.72
C ARG A 67 -24.47 -29.50 -12.06
N ALA A 68 -24.57 -28.73 -13.15
CA ALA A 68 -24.69 -29.26 -14.51
C ALA A 68 -23.49 -30.14 -14.90
N TYR A 69 -22.26 -29.70 -14.60
CA TYR A 69 -21.07 -30.50 -14.88
C TYR A 69 -21.01 -31.80 -14.06
N ASN A 70 -21.37 -31.76 -12.78
CA ASN A 70 -21.39 -32.94 -11.92
C ASN A 70 -22.47 -33.93 -12.36
N SER A 71 -23.65 -33.43 -12.73
CA SER A 71 -24.73 -34.24 -13.32
C SER A 71 -24.31 -34.88 -14.64
N ALA A 72 -23.76 -34.10 -15.59
CA ALA A 72 -23.28 -34.65 -16.85
C ALA A 72 -22.20 -35.73 -16.64
N ARG A 73 -21.31 -35.54 -15.65
CA ARG A 73 -20.28 -36.52 -15.29
C ARG A 73 -20.86 -37.81 -14.75
N SER A 74 -21.88 -37.75 -13.89
CA SER A 74 -22.55 -38.94 -13.37
C SER A 74 -23.31 -39.68 -14.48
N THR A 75 -24.01 -38.95 -15.35
CA THR A 75 -24.68 -39.53 -16.53
C THR A 75 -23.70 -40.21 -17.48
N ALA A 76 -22.54 -39.60 -17.74
CA ALA A 76 -21.49 -40.21 -18.56
C ALA A 76 -20.92 -41.48 -17.92
N ALA A 77 -20.77 -41.52 -16.59
CA ALA A 77 -20.36 -42.72 -15.88
C ALA A 77 -21.41 -43.84 -16.00
N ALA A 78 -22.69 -43.51 -15.84
CA ALA A 78 -23.80 -44.45 -16.00
C ALA A 78 -23.89 -44.98 -17.44
N ALA A 79 -23.80 -44.12 -18.46
CA ALA A 79 -23.82 -44.51 -19.87
C ALA A 79 -22.62 -45.39 -20.24
N LYS A 80 -21.44 -45.13 -19.67
CA LYS A 80 -20.27 -46.01 -19.81
C LYS A 80 -20.53 -47.39 -19.21
N SER A 81 -21.14 -47.46 -18.03
CA SER A 81 -21.51 -48.72 -17.37
C SER A 81 -22.52 -49.50 -18.22
N GLN A 82 -23.58 -48.84 -18.73
CA GLN A 82 -24.56 -49.46 -19.63
C GLN A 82 -23.93 -49.99 -20.91
N ARG A 83 -22.98 -49.25 -21.50
CA ARG A 83 -22.21 -49.73 -22.66
C ARG A 83 -21.38 -50.97 -22.33
N GLN A 84 -20.79 -51.04 -21.14
CA GLN A 84 -20.06 -52.23 -20.69
C GLN A 84 -21.00 -53.42 -20.45
N ALA A 85 -22.16 -53.19 -19.83
CA ALA A 85 -23.18 -54.21 -19.64
C ALA A 85 -23.69 -54.77 -20.98
N ALA A 86 -24.06 -53.91 -21.94
CA ALA A 86 -24.52 -54.34 -23.26
C ALA A 86 -23.47 -55.16 -24.04
N ARG A 87 -22.18 -54.89 -23.82
CA ARG A 87 -21.08 -55.69 -24.39
C ARG A 87 -20.96 -57.08 -23.76
N LYS A 88 -21.29 -57.21 -22.47
CA LYS A 88 -21.30 -58.50 -21.76
C LYS A 88 -22.52 -59.33 -22.14
N THR A 89 -23.69 -58.71 -22.29
CA THR A 89 -24.94 -59.40 -22.61
C THR A 89 -25.00 -59.94 -24.04
N SER A 90 -24.36 -59.27 -25.00
CA SER A 90 -24.43 -59.67 -26.41
C SER A 90 -23.06 -59.63 -27.07
N THR A 91 -22.68 -60.77 -27.66
CA THR A 91 -21.48 -60.89 -28.51
C THR A 91 -21.65 -60.18 -29.86
N ASN A 92 -22.88 -60.10 -30.40
CA ASN A 92 -23.17 -59.42 -31.67
C ASN A 92 -22.96 -57.89 -31.56
N PRO A 93 -21.98 -57.30 -32.28
CA PRO A 93 -21.68 -55.88 -32.21
C PRO A 93 -22.76 -54.97 -32.82
N LEU A 94 -23.63 -55.51 -33.68
CA LEU A 94 -24.69 -54.77 -34.39
C LEU A 94 -26.04 -54.79 -33.65
N SER A 95 -26.12 -55.47 -32.51
CA SER A 95 -27.34 -55.52 -31.70
C SER A 95 -27.84 -54.11 -31.36
N ALA A 96 -29.17 -53.93 -31.40
CA ALA A 96 -29.81 -52.64 -31.12
C ALA A 96 -29.37 -52.08 -29.77
N ALA A 97 -29.28 -52.93 -28.74
CA ALA A 97 -28.82 -52.57 -27.40
C ALA A 97 -27.39 -52.00 -27.38
N ARG A 98 -26.43 -52.61 -28.10
CA ARG A 98 -25.04 -52.10 -28.15
C ARG A 98 -24.93 -50.79 -28.92
N ARG A 99 -25.69 -50.63 -30.01
CA ARG A 99 -25.74 -49.37 -30.77
C ARG A 99 -26.35 -48.25 -29.93
N ALA A 100 -27.49 -48.50 -29.28
CA ALA A 100 -28.14 -47.54 -28.40
C ALA A 100 -27.22 -47.10 -27.24
N ALA A 101 -26.59 -48.05 -26.53
CA ALA A 101 -25.68 -47.73 -25.43
C ALA A 101 -24.42 -46.98 -25.89
N ARG A 102 -23.92 -47.25 -27.11
CA ARG A 102 -22.80 -46.48 -27.69
C ARG A 102 -23.22 -45.05 -28.02
N THR A 103 -24.40 -44.85 -28.59
CA THR A 103 -24.94 -43.51 -28.88
C THR A 103 -25.17 -42.73 -27.59
N ALA A 104 -25.72 -43.36 -26.55
CA ALA A 104 -25.90 -42.76 -25.23
C ALA A 104 -24.56 -42.35 -24.58
N ASP A 105 -23.53 -43.22 -24.59
CA ASP A 105 -22.19 -42.89 -24.09
C ASP A 105 -21.57 -41.73 -24.89
N ARG A 106 -21.75 -41.71 -26.22
CA ARG A 106 -21.26 -40.60 -27.06
C ARG A 106 -21.95 -39.27 -26.73
N ALA A 107 -23.27 -39.28 -26.63
CA ALA A 107 -24.05 -38.09 -26.27
C ALA A 107 -23.67 -37.58 -24.88
N ALA A 108 -23.58 -38.47 -23.88
CA ALA A 108 -23.20 -38.09 -22.52
C ALA A 108 -21.79 -37.49 -22.43
N ARG A 109 -20.83 -37.99 -23.22
CA ARG A 109 -19.48 -37.38 -23.31
C ARG A 109 -19.50 -36.00 -23.96
N GLN A 110 -20.33 -35.79 -24.97
CA GLN A 110 -20.50 -34.48 -25.60
C GLN A 110 -21.10 -33.48 -24.60
N GLU A 111 -22.09 -33.90 -23.81
CA GLU A 111 -22.66 -33.07 -22.74
C GLU A 111 -21.63 -32.73 -21.65
N VAL A 112 -20.78 -33.68 -21.23
CA VAL A 112 -19.68 -33.39 -20.31
C VAL A 112 -18.73 -32.34 -20.89
N ALA A 113 -18.41 -32.43 -22.19
CA ALA A 113 -17.54 -31.45 -22.84
C ALA A 113 -18.17 -30.06 -22.87
N ARG A 114 -19.46 -29.95 -23.22
CA ARG A 114 -20.22 -28.69 -23.19
C ARG A 114 -20.31 -28.10 -21.78
N ALA A 115 -20.69 -28.91 -20.79
CA ALA A 115 -20.77 -28.48 -19.40
C ALA A 115 -19.40 -28.05 -18.84
N ARG A 116 -18.30 -28.69 -19.27
CA ARG A 116 -16.94 -28.27 -18.90
C ARG A 116 -16.59 -26.89 -19.45
N VAL A 117 -16.98 -26.58 -20.67
CA VAL A 117 -16.79 -25.25 -21.28
C VAL A 117 -17.60 -24.20 -20.51
N ALA A 118 -18.88 -24.47 -20.24
CA ALA A 118 -19.72 -23.58 -19.44
C ALA A 118 -19.16 -23.34 -18.02
N LEU A 119 -18.67 -24.40 -17.36
CA LEU A 119 -18.02 -24.27 -16.05
C LEU A 119 -16.73 -23.45 -16.10
N ARG A 120 -15.93 -23.57 -17.17
CA ARG A 120 -14.73 -22.74 -17.35
C ARG A 120 -15.10 -21.27 -17.51
N GLU A 121 -16.15 -20.98 -18.27
CA GLU A 121 -16.63 -19.61 -18.47
C GLU A 121 -17.18 -19.01 -17.17
N ALA A 122 -18.02 -19.75 -16.44
CA ALA A 122 -18.53 -19.31 -15.14
C ALA A 122 -17.40 -19.06 -14.12
N ARG A 123 -16.30 -19.83 -14.17
CA ARG A 123 -15.10 -19.60 -13.35
C ARG A 123 -14.32 -18.33 -13.73
N ARG A 124 -14.40 -17.88 -14.98
CA ARG A 124 -13.83 -16.59 -15.41
C ARG A 124 -14.66 -15.43 -14.88
N GLN A 125 -15.98 -15.59 -14.88
CA GLN A 125 -16.94 -14.60 -14.38
C GLN A 125 -16.99 -14.53 -12.84
N TYR A 126 -16.68 -15.62 -12.15
CA TYR A 126 -16.51 -15.63 -10.69
C TYR A 126 -15.11 -16.12 -10.30
N PRO A 127 -14.07 -15.27 -10.45
CA PRO A 127 -12.71 -15.65 -10.17
C PRO A 127 -12.48 -15.89 -8.68
N ALA A 128 -11.54 -16.79 -8.39
CA ALA A 128 -11.05 -17.03 -7.04
C ALA A 128 -10.36 -15.75 -6.50
N THR A 129 -10.45 -15.48 -5.19
CA THR A 129 -9.73 -14.34 -4.59
C THR A 129 -8.23 -14.52 -4.69
N LEU A 130 -7.45 -13.44 -4.72
CA LEU A 130 -5.99 -13.53 -4.77
C LEU A 130 -5.42 -14.35 -3.62
N ALA A 131 -5.98 -14.22 -2.41
CA ALA A 131 -5.63 -15.06 -1.26
C ALA A 131 -5.87 -16.56 -1.54
N SER A 132 -7.02 -16.93 -2.11
CA SER A 132 -7.31 -18.32 -2.45
C SER A 132 -6.43 -18.87 -3.58
N VAL A 133 -6.03 -18.01 -4.54
CA VAL A 133 -5.07 -18.38 -5.59
C VAL A 133 -3.69 -18.61 -5.00
N ALA A 134 -3.25 -17.72 -4.10
CA ALA A 134 -1.99 -17.88 -3.37
C ALA A 134 -2.00 -19.22 -2.61
N VAL A 135 -3.01 -19.49 -1.79
CA VAL A 135 -3.12 -20.76 -1.06
C VAL A 135 -3.09 -21.97 -1.98
N ARG A 136 -3.79 -21.94 -3.12
CA ARG A 136 -3.78 -23.04 -4.10
C ARG A 136 -2.42 -23.24 -4.75
N ALA A 137 -1.73 -22.16 -5.13
CA ALA A 137 -0.38 -22.25 -5.67
C ALA A 137 0.57 -22.92 -4.66
N HIS A 138 0.43 -22.59 -3.38
CA HIS A 138 1.25 -23.16 -2.30
C HIS A 138 0.92 -24.63 -2.04
N ALA A 139 -0.36 -25.00 -2.05
CA ALA A 139 -0.78 -26.40 -1.91
C ALA A 139 -0.22 -27.30 -3.04
N VAL A 140 -0.14 -26.77 -4.27
CA VAL A 140 0.45 -27.50 -5.41
C VAL A 140 1.94 -27.77 -5.22
N HIS A 141 2.67 -26.95 -4.45
CA HIS A 141 4.07 -27.23 -4.11
C HIS A 141 4.22 -28.17 -2.91
N ALA A 142 3.21 -28.29 -2.05
CA ALA A 142 3.21 -29.20 -0.91
C ALA A 142 2.86 -30.66 -1.30
N VAL A 143 2.00 -30.88 -2.31
CA VAL A 143 1.53 -32.22 -2.68
C VAL A 143 2.61 -33.13 -3.31
N PRO A 144 3.52 -32.64 -4.18
CA PRO A 144 4.65 -33.45 -4.66
C PRO A 144 5.64 -33.80 -3.53
N ALA A 145 5.69 -33.03 -2.45
CA ALA A 145 6.59 -33.26 -1.34
C ALA A 145 6.28 -34.57 -0.60
N ALA A 146 5.00 -34.94 -0.46
CA ALA A 146 4.60 -36.18 0.21
C ALA A 146 4.90 -37.45 -0.62
N GLY A 147 4.96 -37.34 -1.95
CA GLY A 147 5.28 -38.47 -2.84
C GLY A 147 6.78 -38.66 -3.05
N ILE A 148 7.58 -37.59 -2.99
CA ILE A 148 9.03 -37.64 -3.18
C ILE A 148 9.75 -37.92 -1.84
N SER A 149 9.21 -37.47 -0.70
CA SER A 149 9.79 -37.77 0.63
C SER A 149 9.76 -39.25 1.02
N ALA A 150 8.93 -40.06 0.35
CA ALA A 150 8.86 -41.50 0.59
C ALA A 150 9.90 -42.31 -0.21
N LEU A 151 10.59 -41.71 -1.18
CA LEU A 151 11.43 -42.43 -2.15
C LEU A 151 12.89 -41.97 -2.24
N SER A 152 13.32 -40.95 -1.51
CA SER A 152 14.74 -40.55 -1.47
C SER A 152 15.40 -40.96 -0.16
N TRP A 153 16.20 -42.03 -0.22
CA TRP A 153 17.35 -42.21 0.65
C TRP A 153 18.26 -40.97 0.56
N ASP A 154 18.81 -40.59 1.72
CA ASP A 154 19.86 -39.60 1.96
C ASP A 154 19.45 -38.10 2.09
N HIS A 155 19.28 -37.75 3.36
CA HIS A 155 19.17 -36.48 4.11
C HIS A 155 19.80 -35.15 3.59
N VAL A 156 19.94 -34.87 2.30
CA VAL A 156 20.53 -33.59 1.84
C VAL A 156 19.49 -32.57 1.37
N TRP A 157 18.26 -32.98 1.07
CA TRP A 157 17.19 -32.06 0.67
C TRP A 157 16.18 -31.92 1.80
N GLY A 158 16.43 -30.93 2.68
CA GLY A 158 15.51 -30.48 3.73
C GLY A 158 14.15 -29.98 3.17
N PRO A 159 13.33 -29.22 3.94
CA PRO A 159 11.95 -28.82 3.59
C PRO A 159 11.85 -27.81 2.40
N TYR A 160 12.51 -28.14 1.30
CA TYR A 160 12.84 -27.36 0.13
C TYR A 160 11.63 -26.75 -0.62
N PRO A 161 10.45 -27.40 -0.70
CA PRO A 161 9.28 -26.74 -1.28
C PRO A 161 8.56 -25.80 -0.30
N VAL A 162 8.60 -26.07 1.00
CA VAL A 162 7.88 -25.27 2.01
C VAL A 162 8.61 -23.98 2.32
N SER A 163 9.94 -24.03 2.53
CA SER A 163 10.75 -22.85 2.82
C SER A 163 10.79 -21.86 1.65
N MET A 164 10.93 -22.35 0.41
CA MET A 164 10.91 -21.51 -0.79
C MET A 164 9.54 -20.85 -0.99
N SER A 165 8.45 -21.56 -0.75
CA SER A 165 7.10 -20.99 -0.83
C SER A 165 6.88 -19.90 0.23
N ALA A 166 7.32 -20.13 1.47
CA ALA A 166 7.27 -19.13 2.54
C ALA A 166 8.11 -17.88 2.22
N ALA A 167 9.30 -18.07 1.65
CA ALA A 167 10.16 -16.96 1.22
C ALA A 167 9.50 -16.12 0.11
N LEU A 168 8.85 -16.77 -0.86
CA LEU A 168 8.11 -16.07 -1.91
C LEU A 168 6.89 -15.30 -1.39
N ILE A 169 6.18 -15.82 -0.36
CA ILE A 169 5.12 -15.07 0.32
C ILE A 169 5.69 -13.83 0.99
N ALA A 170 6.77 -14.01 1.77
CA ALA A 170 7.39 -12.91 2.49
C ALA A 170 7.89 -11.83 1.53
N LEU A 171 8.49 -12.23 0.40
CA LEU A 171 8.96 -11.33 -0.64
C LEU A 171 7.80 -10.60 -1.34
N ASN A 172 6.70 -11.30 -1.67
CA ASN A 172 5.52 -10.69 -2.27
C ASN A 172 4.84 -9.69 -1.31
N ALA A 173 4.64 -10.08 -0.05
CA ALA A 173 4.09 -9.23 0.98
C ALA A 173 4.98 -8.00 1.23
N GLY A 174 6.30 -8.19 1.28
CA GLY A 174 7.28 -7.11 1.40
C GLY A 174 7.23 -6.13 0.22
N ALA A 175 7.15 -6.66 -1.02
CA ALA A 175 7.02 -5.84 -2.22
C ALA A 175 5.71 -5.05 -2.26
N LEU A 176 4.58 -5.65 -1.84
CA LEU A 176 3.30 -4.94 -1.71
C LEU A 176 3.35 -3.86 -0.64
N TRP A 177 3.90 -4.18 0.53
CA TRP A 177 4.04 -3.22 1.62
C TRP A 177 4.92 -2.04 1.20
N LEU A 178 6.04 -2.31 0.54
CA LEU A 178 6.97 -1.29 0.06
C LEU A 178 6.35 -0.45 -1.07
N GLY A 179 5.61 -1.06 -2.00
CA GLY A 179 4.93 -0.34 -3.08
C GLY A 179 3.73 0.49 -2.63
N ARG A 180 3.11 0.14 -1.50
CA ARG A 180 2.05 0.94 -0.86
C ARG A 180 2.58 1.96 0.16
N ARG A 181 3.89 1.93 0.43
CA ARG A 181 4.51 2.82 1.41
C ARG A 181 4.49 4.24 0.87
N GLN A 182 3.82 5.12 1.60
CA GLN A 182 3.91 6.56 1.36
C GLN A 182 5.25 7.06 1.92
N PRO A 183 6.04 7.83 1.15
CA PRO A 183 7.29 8.40 1.62
C PRO A 183 7.02 9.28 2.84
N ARG A 184 7.50 8.87 4.01
CA ARG A 184 7.49 9.70 5.21
C ARG A 184 8.76 10.53 5.23
N VAL A 185 8.64 11.85 5.22
CA VAL A 185 9.79 12.70 5.51
C VAL A 185 10.08 12.56 7.00
N GLN A 186 11.20 11.92 7.33
CA GLN A 186 11.72 11.94 8.70
C GLN A 186 12.26 13.34 8.94
N VAL A 187 11.49 14.12 9.68
CA VAL A 187 12.00 15.33 10.30
C VAL A 187 12.84 14.91 11.50
N ASP A 188 14.04 15.47 11.63
CA ASP A 188 14.97 15.10 12.69
C ASP A 188 14.35 15.36 14.09
N ASP A 189 14.01 14.27 14.79
CA ASP A 189 13.23 14.27 16.05
C ASP A 189 13.95 14.95 17.23
N GLY A 190 15.24 15.28 17.07
CA GLY A 190 16.10 15.78 18.14
C GLY A 190 15.70 17.14 18.72
N GLY A 191 14.80 17.89 18.05
CA GLY A 191 14.40 19.24 18.47
C GLY A 191 12.92 19.57 18.29
N LEU A 192 12.04 18.61 18.02
CA LEU A 192 10.59 18.85 17.87
C LEU A 192 9.83 18.63 19.18
N SER A 193 8.98 19.58 19.54
CA SER A 193 8.02 19.38 20.63
C SER A 193 6.95 18.34 20.26
N ALA A 194 6.23 17.81 21.25
CA ALA A 194 5.13 16.86 21.01
C ALA A 194 4.01 17.48 20.16
N GLU A 195 3.73 18.76 20.35
CA GLU A 195 2.77 19.51 19.55
C GLU A 195 3.22 19.61 18.09
N GLU A 196 4.49 19.98 17.85
CA GLU A 196 5.04 20.09 16.51
C GLU A 196 5.01 18.74 15.77
N ARG A 197 5.35 17.64 16.45
CA ARG A 197 5.28 16.30 15.86
C ARG A 197 3.87 15.97 15.36
N ARG A 198 2.85 16.27 16.17
CA ARG A 198 1.44 16.05 15.77
C ARG A 198 1.05 16.91 14.58
N LEU A 199 1.53 18.15 14.50
CA LEU A 199 1.29 19.05 13.37
C LEU A 199 1.99 18.55 12.11
N VAL A 200 3.25 18.09 12.21
CA VAL A 200 3.99 17.48 11.10
C VAL A 200 3.26 16.26 10.55
N GLU A 201 2.83 15.34 11.41
CA GLU A 201 2.10 14.14 11.00
C GLU A 201 0.79 14.45 10.26
N ARG A 202 0.11 15.53 10.64
CA ARG A 202 -1.17 15.92 10.04
C ARG A 202 -1.02 16.83 8.82
N LEU A 203 0.10 17.54 8.72
CA LEU A 203 0.50 18.24 7.49
C LEU A 203 1.12 17.30 6.45
N ASP A 204 1.38 16.04 6.81
CA ASP A 204 1.86 15.05 5.86
C ASP A 204 0.85 14.85 4.71
N PRO A 205 1.31 14.80 3.45
CA PRO A 205 0.41 14.66 2.30
C PRO A 205 -0.53 13.44 2.40
N SER A 206 -0.07 12.34 3.00
CA SER A 206 -0.88 11.13 3.13
C SER A 206 -2.03 11.31 4.12
N TYR A 207 -1.79 12.00 5.25
CA TYR A 207 -2.86 12.31 6.20
C TYR A 207 -3.83 13.32 5.60
N TRP A 208 -3.29 14.37 4.96
CA TRP A 208 -4.09 15.43 4.37
C TRP A 208 -5.06 14.89 3.30
N VAL A 209 -4.55 14.13 2.32
CA VAL A 209 -5.39 13.60 1.23
C VAL A 209 -6.50 12.69 1.75
N ALA A 210 -6.24 11.93 2.82
CA ALA A 210 -7.25 11.04 3.41
C ALA A 210 -8.40 11.77 4.12
N HIS A 211 -8.19 13.00 4.61
CA HIS A 211 -9.17 13.71 5.45
C HIS A 211 -9.60 15.08 4.91
N ALA A 212 -8.94 15.58 3.85
CA ALA A 212 -9.23 16.89 3.28
C ALA A 212 -10.64 17.00 2.71
N ASP A 213 -11.17 15.91 2.11
CA ASP A 213 -12.50 15.93 1.50
C ASP A 213 -13.61 16.16 2.54
N GLU A 214 -13.48 15.56 3.72
CA GLU A 214 -14.41 15.74 4.85
C GLU A 214 -14.50 17.19 5.33
N ARG A 215 -13.48 17.99 5.03
CA ARG A 215 -13.36 19.41 5.39
C ARG A 215 -13.56 20.35 4.20
N GLY A 216 -13.94 19.81 3.04
CA GLY A 216 -14.11 20.58 1.80
C GLY A 216 -12.81 21.18 1.29
N LEU A 217 -11.67 20.52 1.54
CA LEU A 217 -10.31 20.89 1.10
C LEU A 217 -9.78 19.95 0.01
N SER A 218 -10.64 19.11 -0.59
CA SER A 218 -10.26 18.25 -1.71
C SER A 218 -9.71 19.08 -2.88
N GLY A 219 -8.64 18.58 -3.51
CA GLY A 219 -7.90 19.33 -4.53
C GLY A 219 -6.71 20.15 -4.00
N THR A 220 -6.48 20.15 -2.68
CA THR A 220 -5.30 20.75 -2.06
C THR A 220 -4.36 19.65 -1.57
N VAL A 221 -3.06 19.78 -1.84
CA VAL A 221 -2.06 18.80 -1.42
C VAL A 221 -0.84 19.52 -0.84
N PRO A 222 -0.56 19.42 0.47
CA PRO A 222 0.67 19.95 1.04
C PRO A 222 1.87 19.18 0.52
N SER A 223 3.00 19.87 0.45
CA SER A 223 4.32 19.28 0.32
C SER A 223 4.81 18.91 1.71
N PRO A 224 5.77 17.98 1.82
CA PRO A 224 6.35 17.66 3.12
C PRO A 224 6.81 18.92 3.86
N VAL A 225 6.57 18.94 5.17
CA VAL A 225 6.78 20.12 6.00
C VAL A 225 8.27 20.38 6.21
N GLU A 226 8.65 21.64 6.11
CA GLU A 226 9.98 22.15 6.43
C GLU A 226 9.96 22.72 7.86
N VAL A 227 10.93 22.32 8.66
CA VAL A 227 11.08 22.82 10.04
C VAL A 227 12.11 23.92 10.05
N THR A 228 11.67 25.11 10.43
CA THR A 228 12.45 26.34 10.45
C THR A 228 12.63 26.82 11.90
N PRO A 229 13.57 27.75 12.16
CA PRO A 229 13.71 28.36 13.48
C PRO A 229 12.43 29.06 13.99
N ALA A 230 11.58 29.55 13.07
CA ALA A 230 10.33 30.23 13.40
C ALA A 230 9.11 29.29 13.53
N GLY A 231 9.26 28.01 13.19
CA GLY A 231 8.21 27.00 13.23
C GLY A 231 8.12 26.14 11.97
N LEU A 232 6.91 25.74 11.58
CA LEU A 232 6.67 24.81 10.48
C LEU A 232 6.22 25.55 9.22
N VAL A 233 6.76 25.17 8.07
CA VAL A 233 6.37 25.72 6.76
C VAL A 233 6.00 24.57 5.83
N SER A 234 4.85 24.64 5.16
CA SER A 234 4.45 23.67 4.14
C SER A 234 3.91 24.39 2.91
N HIS A 235 4.39 23.97 1.73
CA HIS A 235 3.89 24.48 0.46
C HIS A 235 2.74 23.63 -0.04
N VAL A 236 1.58 24.25 -0.30
CA VAL A 236 0.39 23.56 -0.76
C VAL A 236 0.23 23.75 -2.26
N ARG A 237 0.12 22.64 -2.99
CA ARG A 237 -0.30 22.62 -4.38
C ARG A 237 -1.83 22.71 -4.44
N LEU A 238 -2.32 23.59 -5.30
CA LEU A 238 -3.72 23.87 -5.53
C LEU A 238 -4.10 23.30 -6.90
N ASP A 239 -5.25 22.64 -6.99
CA ASP A 239 -5.83 22.31 -8.28
C ASP A 239 -6.48 23.55 -8.95
N GLY A 240 -7.00 23.38 -10.17
CA GLY A 240 -7.61 24.48 -10.93
C GLY A 240 -8.87 25.10 -10.31
N ARG A 241 -9.41 24.55 -9.21
CA ARG A 241 -10.55 25.11 -8.48
C ARG A 241 -10.11 26.05 -7.36
N TRP A 242 -8.88 25.90 -6.87
CA TRP A 242 -8.38 26.63 -5.70
C TRP A 242 -7.52 27.83 -6.09
N THR A 243 -7.73 28.93 -5.38
CA THR A 243 -6.81 30.08 -5.38
C THR A 243 -6.19 30.22 -3.99
N PRO A 244 -5.00 30.84 -3.83
CA PRO A 244 -4.42 31.07 -2.51
C PRO A 244 -5.36 31.84 -1.57
N ARG A 245 -6.15 32.77 -2.11
CA ARG A 245 -7.16 33.52 -1.37
C ARG A 245 -8.32 32.61 -0.91
N ALA A 246 -8.79 31.70 -1.77
CA ALA A 246 -9.82 30.74 -1.39
C ALA A 246 -9.33 29.76 -0.31
N LEU A 247 -8.07 29.33 -0.40
CA LEU A 247 -7.45 28.51 0.65
C LEU A 247 -7.35 29.30 1.97
N GLN A 248 -6.90 30.55 1.91
CA GLN A 248 -6.81 31.42 3.08
C GLN A 248 -8.17 31.65 3.76
N ALA A 249 -9.25 31.77 2.98
CA ALA A 249 -10.61 31.89 3.51
C ALA A 249 -11.09 30.62 4.25
N LYS A 250 -10.42 29.48 4.04
CA LYS A 250 -10.67 28.20 4.72
C LYS A 250 -9.69 27.90 5.86
N ALA A 251 -9.06 28.94 6.42
CA ALA A 251 -8.10 28.80 7.51
C ALA A 251 -8.65 28.00 8.72
N ASP A 252 -9.92 28.16 9.08
CA ASP A 252 -10.48 27.43 10.23
C ASP A 252 -10.66 25.93 9.95
N GLU A 253 -11.02 25.55 8.72
CA GLU A 253 -11.09 24.14 8.31
C GLU A 253 -9.69 23.50 8.28
N ILE A 254 -8.69 24.26 7.81
CA ILE A 254 -7.29 23.82 7.81
C ILE A 254 -6.80 23.63 9.25
N ARG A 255 -7.09 24.57 10.14
CA ARG A 255 -6.77 24.48 11.57
C ARG A 255 -7.42 23.27 12.21
N ALA A 256 -8.69 23.01 11.91
CA ALA A 256 -9.42 21.85 12.40
C ALA A 256 -8.84 20.53 11.88
N LEU A 257 -8.49 20.46 10.60
CA LEU A 257 -7.87 19.30 9.96
C LEU A 257 -6.54 18.94 10.64
N ILE A 258 -5.65 19.91 10.81
CA ILE A 258 -4.35 19.70 11.45
C ILE A 258 -4.45 19.62 12.98
N GLY A 259 -5.62 19.88 13.56
CA GLY A 259 -5.83 19.89 15.01
C GLY A 259 -4.94 20.91 15.74
N ALA A 260 -4.65 22.03 15.08
CA ALA A 260 -3.90 23.13 15.65
C ALA A 260 -4.73 23.87 16.71
N ARG A 261 -4.05 24.39 17.74
CA ARG A 261 -4.69 25.24 18.73
C ARG A 261 -5.25 26.50 18.08
N THR A 262 -6.31 27.05 18.66
CA THR A 262 -6.98 28.27 18.17
C THR A 262 -6.09 29.51 18.27
N ASP A 263 -5.23 29.56 19.29
CA ASP A 263 -4.26 30.62 19.52
C ASP A 263 -2.94 30.44 18.75
N LEU A 264 -2.72 29.27 18.11
CA LEU A 264 -1.57 29.07 17.25
C LEU A 264 -1.70 29.98 16.02
N ARG A 265 -0.69 30.83 15.85
CA ARG A 265 -0.60 31.73 14.69
C ARG A 265 -0.30 30.92 13.44
N MET A 266 -1.29 30.88 12.54
CA MET A 266 -1.20 30.28 11.22
C MET A 266 -1.33 31.38 10.16
N GLU A 267 -0.42 31.39 9.21
CA GLU A 267 -0.44 32.28 8.05
C GLU A 267 -0.54 31.47 6.77
N ILE A 268 -1.43 31.86 5.87
CA ILE A 268 -1.56 31.27 4.54
C ILE A 268 -1.29 32.37 3.52
N ARG A 269 -0.25 32.21 2.71
CA ARG A 269 0.16 33.19 1.70
C ARG A 269 0.17 32.56 0.31
N ALA A 270 0.08 33.41 -0.72
CA ALA A 270 0.35 32.97 -2.09
C ALA A 270 1.79 32.47 -2.20
N GLY A 271 1.97 31.35 -2.92
CA GLY A 271 3.29 30.83 -3.26
C GLY A 271 3.89 31.58 -4.45
N SER A 272 5.01 31.06 -4.95
CA SER A 272 5.70 31.63 -6.12
C SER A 272 4.89 31.53 -7.43
N HIS A 273 3.87 30.66 -7.47
CA HIS A 273 3.03 30.41 -8.64
C HIS A 273 1.55 30.45 -8.23
N GLY A 274 0.66 30.76 -9.18
CA GLY A 274 -0.78 30.92 -8.93
C GLY A 274 -1.48 29.66 -8.42
N ASP A 275 -0.92 28.49 -8.69
CA ASP A 275 -1.37 27.16 -8.24
C ASP A 275 -0.70 26.73 -6.92
N ARG A 276 -0.03 27.64 -6.22
CA ARG A 276 0.68 27.33 -4.98
C ARG A 276 0.31 28.30 -3.86
N ALA A 277 0.20 27.75 -2.66
CA ALA A 277 0.11 28.51 -1.42
C ALA A 277 1.18 28.03 -0.44
N THR A 278 1.46 28.83 0.58
CA THR A 278 2.36 28.46 1.68
C THR A 278 1.60 28.60 2.99
N ILE A 279 1.56 27.52 3.77
CA ILE A 279 1.06 27.50 5.14
C ILE A 279 2.27 27.62 6.07
N THR A 280 2.25 28.61 6.95
CA THR A 280 3.27 28.82 7.97
C THR A 280 2.61 28.73 9.35
N LEU A 281 3.07 27.79 10.18
CA LEU A 281 2.67 27.64 11.57
C LEU A 281 3.79 28.14 12.47
N ARG A 282 3.52 29.16 13.28
CA ARG A 282 4.51 29.72 14.19
C ARG A 282 4.51 28.99 15.52
N THR A 283 5.17 27.84 15.53
CA THR A 283 5.30 26.97 16.71
C THR A 283 6.53 27.31 17.57
N ARG A 284 7.41 28.20 17.09
CA ARG A 284 8.65 28.61 17.76
C ARG A 284 8.76 30.13 17.78
N SER A 285 9.43 30.67 18.79
CA SER A 285 9.81 32.08 18.79
C SER A 285 11.02 32.27 17.87
N ALA A 286 10.91 33.17 16.89
CA ALA A 286 12.04 33.55 16.04
C ALA A 286 13.16 34.29 16.82
N ALA A 287 12.92 34.65 18.09
CA ALA A 287 13.86 35.31 18.99
C ALA A 287 14.52 34.36 20.01
N ASP A 288 14.04 33.11 20.14
CA ASP A 288 14.63 32.16 21.08
C ASP A 288 16.03 31.74 20.61
N GLY A 289 17.04 32.02 21.44
CA GLY A 289 18.45 31.71 21.17
C GLY A 289 19.26 32.84 20.51
N ILE A 290 18.68 34.03 20.30
CA ILE A 290 19.46 35.22 19.89
C ILE A 290 20.26 35.73 21.10
N SER A 291 21.57 35.46 21.12
CA SER A 291 22.51 36.18 21.99
C SER A 291 22.70 37.60 21.47
N LEU A 292 22.66 38.58 22.38
CA LEU A 292 23.02 39.98 22.15
C LEU A 292 24.54 40.20 22.26
N GLU A 293 25.34 39.16 22.52
CA GLU A 293 26.79 39.26 22.47
C GLU A 293 27.26 39.69 21.07
N GLY A 294 27.95 40.83 21.02
CA GLY A 294 28.49 41.39 19.79
C GLY A 294 27.54 42.28 18.99
N TRP A 295 26.33 42.57 19.49
CA TRP A 295 25.45 43.57 18.88
C TRP A 295 25.92 44.99 19.21
N THR A 296 26.02 45.85 18.20
CA THR A 296 26.37 47.27 18.36
C THR A 296 25.26 48.20 17.85
N PRO A 297 25.09 49.39 18.45
CA PRO A 297 24.16 50.39 17.94
C PRO A 297 24.47 50.72 16.47
N GLY A 298 23.53 50.41 15.57
CA GLY A 298 23.70 50.53 14.11
C GLY A 298 23.45 49.22 13.36
N ASP A 299 23.51 48.08 14.06
CA ASP A 299 23.19 46.77 13.49
C ASP A 299 21.68 46.61 13.25
N CYS A 300 21.30 46.05 12.09
CA CYS A 300 19.90 45.86 11.73
C CYS A 300 19.23 44.81 12.63
N TRP A 301 18.18 45.23 13.33
CA TRP A 301 17.42 44.39 14.27
C TRP A 301 16.33 43.52 13.59
N ALA A 302 16.13 43.67 12.28
CA ALA A 302 15.09 42.93 11.57
C ALA A 302 15.49 41.45 11.41
N VAL A 303 14.76 40.55 12.08
CA VAL A 303 14.72 39.13 11.75
C VAL A 303 13.62 38.95 10.73
N ASP A 304 13.91 38.29 9.61
CA ASP A 304 12.87 37.88 8.69
C ASP A 304 11.93 36.93 9.43
N THR A 305 10.73 37.42 9.70
CA THR A 305 9.75 36.71 10.51
C THR A 305 9.18 35.45 9.84
N VAL A 306 9.47 35.25 8.55
CA VAL A 306 9.07 34.06 7.78
C VAL A 306 10.18 33.01 7.79
N THR A 307 11.44 33.41 7.63
CA THR A 307 12.57 32.46 7.53
C THR A 307 13.36 32.30 8.83
N GLY A 308 13.22 33.21 9.78
CA GLY A 308 14.06 33.29 10.98
C GLY A 308 15.49 33.79 10.71
N SER A 309 15.79 34.22 9.48
CA SER A 309 17.14 34.70 9.13
C SER A 309 17.37 36.13 9.63
N ARG A 310 18.58 36.41 10.15
CA ARG A 310 18.98 37.79 10.50
C ARG A 310 19.13 38.59 9.21
N CYS A 311 18.65 39.82 9.18
CA CYS A 311 18.93 40.73 8.08
C CYS A 311 20.45 40.86 7.91
N ARG A 312 20.97 40.65 6.70
CA ARG A 312 22.38 40.88 6.37
C ARG A 312 22.51 42.31 5.88
N TYR A 313 23.37 43.09 6.53
CA TYR A 313 23.84 44.35 5.98
C TYR A 313 24.51 44.05 4.62
N ARG A 314 23.98 44.57 3.50
CA ARG A 314 24.81 44.75 2.32
C ARG A 314 25.75 45.90 2.68
N SER A 315 27.02 45.61 2.91
CA SER A 315 28.02 46.67 2.92
C SER A 315 27.92 47.38 1.56
N ALA A 316 27.45 48.62 1.57
CA ALA A 316 27.68 49.52 0.46
C ALA A 316 29.20 49.73 0.41
N SER A 317 29.87 49.02 -0.49
CA SER A 317 31.25 49.31 -0.83
C SER A 317 31.28 50.63 -1.59
N ALA A 318 31.92 51.62 -0.98
CA ALA A 318 32.60 52.78 -1.58
C ALA A 318 31.83 53.69 -2.56
N CYS A 319 31.61 54.93 -2.11
CA CYS A 319 32.03 56.15 -2.82
C CYS A 319 32.69 57.06 -1.80
#